data_AF-A0A820KIB9-F1
#
_entry.id   AF-A0A820KIB9-F1
#
_cell.length_a   1.000
_cell.length_b   1.000
_cell.length_c   1.000
_cell.angle_alpha   90.00
_cell.angle_beta   90.00
_cell.angle_gamma   90.00
#
_symmetry.space_group_name_H-M   'P 1'
#
loop_
_entity.id
_entity.type
_entity.pdbx_description
1 polymer ?
#
loop_
_entity_poly.entity_id
_entity_poly.type
_entity_poly.pdbx_seq_one_letter_code
_entity_poly.pdbx_strand_id
1 'polypeptide(L)'
;WFADVALLILPCIERPAYFTSVPTWVALIFEILALSILLASFIISMHLQNKRKLLHEAVYPYVFSVVFILSIIDMIIYYILISNTHRYIRWSRPLRVLFPFALQTGQNIRRVIRNILRTLPNIANVMFLFLLSVLTFTLLGVGILKNK
;
A
#
# COMPACT_ATOMS: atom_id res chain seq x y z
N TRP A 1 14.24 -6.65 -2.76
CA TRP A 1 14.56 -6.60 -1.32
C TRP A 1 15.21 -5.29 -0.91
N PHE A 2 16.48 -5.02 -1.25
CA PHE A 2 17.13 -3.77 -0.81
C PHE A 2 16.41 -2.50 -1.31
N ALA A 3 16.00 -2.47 -2.58
CA ALA A 3 15.25 -1.33 -3.13
C ALA A 3 13.87 -1.13 -2.48
N ASP A 4 13.16 -2.23 -2.17
CA ASP A 4 11.85 -2.18 -1.50
C ASP A 4 11.96 -1.58 -0.09
N VAL A 5 12.94 -2.03 0.68
CA VAL A 5 13.18 -1.57 2.05
C VAL A 5 13.61 -0.11 2.05
N ALA A 6 14.50 0.29 1.14
CA ALA A 6 14.91 1.68 0.99
C ALA A 6 13.72 2.61 0.69
N LEU A 7 12.80 2.16 -0.18
CA LEU A 7 11.61 2.92 -0.58
C LEU A 7 10.54 3.01 0.53
N LEU A 8 10.48 2.03 1.44
CA LEU A 8 9.63 2.03 2.63
C LEU A 8 10.19 2.86 3.79
N ILE A 9 11.51 3.03 3.87
CA ILE A 9 12.19 3.85 4.89
C ILE A 9 12.22 5.33 4.48
N LEU A 10 12.24 5.63 3.18
CA LEU A 10 12.28 7.00 2.65
C LEU A 10 11.23 7.96 3.26
N PRO A 11 9.96 7.56 3.51
CA PRO A 11 8.96 8.40 4.15
C PRO A 11 9.28 8.83 5.59
N CYS A 12 10.16 8.12 6.32
CA CYS A 12 10.59 8.53 7.66
C CYS A 12 11.49 9.79 7.63
N ILE A 13 12.10 10.06 6.47
CA ILE A 13 13.04 11.15 6.24
C ILE A 13 12.37 12.29 5.43
N GLU A 14 11.37 11.96 4.59
CA GLU A 14 10.59 12.94 3.84
C GLU A 14 9.55 13.69 4.70
N ARG A 15 9.09 14.84 4.22
CA ARG A 15 8.05 15.64 4.91
C ARG A 15 6.74 14.85 5.13
N PRO A 16 6.12 14.92 6.32
CA PRO A 16 6.58 15.57 7.55
C PRO A 16 7.73 14.76 8.19
N ALA A 17 8.94 15.31 8.17
CA ALA A 17 10.15 14.59 8.55
C ALA A 17 10.17 14.39 10.07
N TYR A 18 10.37 13.15 10.53
CA TYR A 18 10.48 12.83 11.95
C TYR A 18 11.91 12.98 12.47
N PHE A 19 12.93 12.69 11.65
CA PHE A 19 14.35 12.71 12.07
C PHE A 19 15.15 13.89 11.51
N THR A 20 15.30 14.01 10.18
CA THR A 20 16.10 15.07 9.54
C THR A 20 15.45 15.50 8.24
N SER A 21 15.20 16.81 8.06
CA SER A 21 14.60 17.34 6.85
C SER A 21 15.60 17.33 5.68
N VAL A 22 15.55 16.30 4.85
CA VAL A 22 16.32 16.24 3.60
C VAL A 22 15.65 17.14 2.55
N PRO A 23 16.43 17.83 1.69
CA PRO A 23 15.89 18.59 0.57
C PRO A 23 15.01 17.71 -0.32
N THR A 24 13.87 18.26 -0.77
CA THR A 24 12.86 17.52 -1.55
C THR A 24 13.40 16.92 -2.84
N TRP A 25 14.35 17.58 -3.49
CA TRP A 25 15.03 17.13 -4.70
C TRP A 25 15.86 15.86 -4.49
N VAL A 26 16.57 15.78 -3.37
CA VAL A 26 17.39 14.62 -3.02
C VAL A 26 16.49 13.41 -2.80
N ALA A 27 15.41 13.58 -2.03
CA ALA A 27 14.40 12.56 -1.83
C ALA A 27 13.78 12.06 -3.15
N LEU A 28 13.47 12.98 -4.08
CA LEU A 28 12.94 12.62 -5.40
C LEU A 28 13.94 11.80 -6.22
N ILE A 29 15.23 12.14 -6.22
CA ILE A 29 16.27 11.39 -6.95
C ILE A 29 16.38 9.95 -6.39
N PHE A 30 16.40 9.81 -5.07
CA PHE A 30 16.40 8.49 -4.43
C PHE A 30 15.15 7.67 -4.77
N GLU A 31 14.00 8.31 -4.84
CA GLU A 31 12.75 7.66 -5.22
C GLU A 31 12.78 7.16 -6.67
N ILE A 32 13.23 7.98 -7.63
CA ILE A 32 13.38 7.58 -9.04
C ILE A 32 14.35 6.39 -9.16
N LEU A 33 15.47 6.45 -8.45
CA LEU A 33 16.49 5.40 -8.48
C LEU A 33 15.96 4.09 -7.88
N ALA A 34 15.19 4.16 -6.80
CA ALA A 34 14.54 2.98 -6.23
C ALA A 34 13.49 2.40 -7.19
N LEU A 35 12.65 3.25 -7.79
CA LEU A 35 11.63 2.84 -8.77
C LEU A 35 12.25 2.19 -10.02
N SER A 36 13.38 2.71 -10.51
CA SER A 36 14.07 2.13 -11.67
C SER A 36 14.67 0.75 -11.37
N ILE A 37 15.27 0.56 -10.18
CA ILE A 37 15.75 -0.76 -9.73
C ILE A 37 14.59 -1.74 -9.59
N LEU A 38 13.44 -1.29 -9.08
CA LEU A 38 12.23 -2.13 -8.98
C LEU A 38 11.69 -2.53 -10.36
N LEU A 39 11.68 -1.60 -11.32
CA LEU A 39 11.26 -1.89 -12.68
C LEU A 39 12.22 -2.88 -13.37
N ALA A 40 13.53 -2.72 -13.20
CA ALA A 40 14.52 -3.68 -13.68
C ALA A 40 14.32 -5.07 -13.06
N SER A 41 14.10 -5.13 -11.74
CA SER A 41 13.82 -6.38 -11.01
C SER A 41 12.54 -7.06 -11.51
N PHE A 42 11.52 -6.27 -11.85
CA PHE A 42 10.26 -6.75 -12.42
C PHE A 42 10.46 -7.32 -13.83
N ILE A 43 11.19 -6.62 -14.70
CA ILE A 43 11.50 -7.09 -16.06
C ILE A 43 12.29 -8.41 -16.02
N ILE A 44 13.32 -8.48 -15.18
CA ILE A 44 14.11 -9.70 -14.96
C ILE A 44 13.18 -10.83 -14.47
N SER A 45 12.32 -10.55 -13.49
CA SER A 45 11.35 -11.51 -12.96
C SER A 45 10.35 -12.00 -14.01
N MET A 46 9.96 -11.16 -14.97
CA MET A 46 9.08 -11.52 -16.08
C MET A 46 9.80 -12.38 -17.11
N HIS A 47 11.05 -12.05 -17.45
CA HIS A 47 11.85 -12.85 -18.38
C HIS A 47 12.17 -14.24 -17.85
N LEU A 48 12.44 -14.37 -16.56
CA LEU A 48 12.72 -15.65 -15.90
C LEU A 48 11.45 -16.50 -15.64
N GLN A 49 10.25 -15.93 -15.78
CA GLN A 49 9.02 -16.67 -15.50
C GLN A 49 8.57 -17.57 -16.64
N ASN A 50 8.23 -18.81 -16.29
CA ASN A 50 7.57 -19.74 -17.18
C ASN A 50 6.16 -19.23 -17.53
N LYS A 51 5.83 -19.13 -18.82
CA LYS A 51 4.59 -18.54 -19.35
C LYS A 51 3.31 -19.12 -18.74
N ARG A 52 3.31 -20.39 -18.31
CA ARG A 52 2.16 -21.03 -17.65
C ARG A 52 1.86 -20.47 -16.26
N LYS A 53 2.87 -20.05 -15.50
CA LYS A 53 2.70 -19.49 -14.15
C LYS A 53 2.22 -18.02 -14.20
N LEU A 54 2.59 -17.31 -15.27
CA LEU A 54 2.17 -15.93 -15.51
C LEU A 54 0.65 -15.82 -15.79
N LEU A 55 0.10 -16.75 -16.57
CA LEU A 55 -1.34 -16.77 -16.91
C LEU A 55 -2.24 -17.02 -15.70
N HIS A 56 -1.85 -17.91 -14.78
CA HIS A 56 -2.62 -18.20 -13.57
C HIS A 56 -2.54 -17.07 -12.52
N GLU A 57 -1.52 -16.21 -12.59
CA GLU A 57 -1.28 -15.13 -11.63
C GLU A 57 -1.22 -13.73 -12.30
N ALA A 58 -1.94 -13.54 -13.41
CA ALA A 58 -1.90 -12.32 -14.23
C ALA A 58 -2.36 -11.04 -13.50
N VAL A 59 -3.10 -11.17 -12.39
CA VAL A 59 -3.57 -10.02 -11.59
C VAL A 59 -2.41 -9.22 -10.98
N TYR A 60 -1.40 -9.90 -10.46
CA TYR A 60 -0.31 -9.24 -9.73
C TYR A 60 0.65 -8.40 -10.60
N PRO A 61 1.11 -8.85 -11.78
CA PRO A 61 1.91 -8.00 -12.65
C PRO A 61 1.12 -6.80 -13.19
N TYR A 62 -0.19 -6.93 -13.36
CA TYR A 62 -1.07 -5.81 -13.72
C TYR A 62 -1.18 -4.79 -12.58
N VAL A 63 -1.36 -5.25 -11.33
CA VAL A 63 -1.34 -4.36 -10.16
C VAL A 63 0.00 -3.64 -10.05
N PHE A 64 1.13 -4.32 -10.30
CA PHE A 64 2.45 -3.68 -10.31
C PHE A 64 2.52 -2.54 -11.32
N SER A 65 2.10 -2.78 -12.57
CA SER A 65 2.19 -1.76 -13.63
C SER A 65 1.28 -0.56 -13.35
N VAL A 66 0.06 -0.79 -12.86
CA VAL A 66 -0.87 0.29 -12.49
C VAL A 66 -0.29 1.14 -11.36
N VAL A 67 0.22 0.50 -10.29
CA VAL A 67 0.80 1.23 -9.15
C VAL A 67 2.07 1.98 -9.56
N PHE A 68 2.89 1.40 -10.45
CA PHE A 68 4.07 2.06 -10.97
C PHE A 68 3.73 3.33 -11.76
N ILE A 69 2.76 3.24 -12.69
CA ILE A 69 2.30 4.39 -13.49
C ILE A 69 1.72 5.47 -12.56
N LEU A 70 0.90 5.07 -11.59
CA LEU A 70 0.31 6.01 -10.64
C LEU A 70 1.37 6.71 -9.77
N SER A 71 2.45 6.01 -9.39
CA SER A 71 3.58 6.59 -8.67
C SER A 71 4.32 7.64 -9.50
N ILE A 72 4.51 7.41 -10.80
CA ILE A 72 5.12 8.39 -11.70
C ILE A 72 4.24 9.64 -11.83
N ILE A 73 2.92 9.44 -12.01
CA ILE A 73 1.96 10.54 -12.12
C ILE A 73 1.95 11.39 -10.83
N ASP A 74 1.85 10.76 -9.67
CA ASP A 74 1.88 11.46 -8.37
C ASP A 74 3.20 12.24 -8.18
N MET A 75 4.32 11.70 -8.66
CA MET A 75 5.62 12.39 -8.60
C MET A 75 5.69 13.63 -9.52
N ILE A 76 5.15 13.55 -10.74
CA ILE A 76 5.06 14.68 -11.67
C ILE A 76 4.14 15.77 -11.08
N ILE A 77 2.99 15.38 -10.55
CA ILE A 77 2.05 16.31 -9.91
C ILE A 77 2.70 16.97 -8.70
N TYR A 78 3.40 16.20 -7.85
CA TYR A 78 4.14 16.74 -6.71
C TYR A 78 5.17 17.78 -7.15
N TYR A 79 5.90 17.49 -8.23
CA TYR A 79 6.91 18.39 -8.77
C TYR A 79 6.33 19.73 -9.26
N ILE A 80 5.22 19.67 -9.98
CA ILE A 80 4.52 20.85 -10.50
C ILE A 80 3.87 21.63 -9.36
N LEU A 81 3.34 20.96 -8.35
CA LEU A 81 2.67 21.64 -7.25
C LEU A 81 3.65 22.28 -6.28
N ILE A 82 4.83 21.69 -6.03
CA ILE A 82 5.79 22.29 -5.10
C ILE A 82 6.39 23.59 -5.62
N SER A 83 6.45 23.78 -6.94
CA SER A 83 6.88 25.05 -7.55
C SER A 83 5.81 26.14 -7.47
N ASN A 84 4.52 25.78 -7.39
CA ASN A 84 3.41 26.74 -7.39
C ASN A 84 2.76 26.94 -6.01
N THR A 85 2.78 25.93 -5.13
CA THR A 85 2.03 25.90 -3.86
C THR A 85 2.76 25.08 -2.79
N HIS A 86 2.71 25.51 -1.53
CA HIS A 86 3.44 24.85 -0.42
C HIS A 86 2.68 23.71 0.29
N ARG A 87 1.49 23.30 -0.18
CA ARG A 87 0.67 22.28 0.50
C ARG A 87 0.15 21.24 -0.48
N TYR A 88 0.85 20.12 -0.57
CA TYR A 88 0.36 18.92 -1.25
C TYR A 88 0.70 17.66 -0.45
N ILE A 89 -0.28 16.77 -0.35
CA ILE A 89 -0.16 15.47 0.30
C ILE A 89 0.10 14.45 -0.80
N ARG A 90 1.19 13.67 -0.71
CA ARG A 90 1.50 12.61 -1.69
C ARG A 90 0.62 11.39 -1.44
N TRP A 91 -0.23 11.04 -2.40
CA TRP A 91 -1.17 9.92 -2.27
C TRP A 91 -0.54 8.58 -2.68
N SER A 92 0.58 8.59 -3.41
CA SER A 92 1.27 7.37 -3.84
C SER A 92 1.97 6.58 -2.72
N ARG A 93 2.22 7.21 -1.57
CA ARG A 93 3.04 6.63 -0.48
C ARG A 93 2.49 5.32 0.10
N PRO A 94 1.19 5.19 0.43
CA PRO A 94 0.64 3.92 0.94
C PRO A 94 0.68 2.82 -0.12
N LEU A 95 0.57 3.18 -1.41
CA LEU A 95 0.60 2.22 -2.50
C LEU A 95 1.98 1.60 -2.68
N ARG A 96 3.05 2.22 -2.18
CA ARG A 96 4.40 1.66 -2.19
C ARG A 96 4.52 0.32 -1.48
N VAL A 97 3.70 0.11 -0.45
CA VAL A 97 3.64 -1.16 0.28
C VAL A 97 3.26 -2.31 -0.66
N LEU A 98 2.54 -2.04 -1.75
CA LEU A 98 2.11 -3.02 -2.75
C LEU A 98 3.24 -3.51 -3.67
N PHE A 99 4.38 -2.80 -3.80
CA PHE A 99 5.50 -3.23 -4.65
C PHE A 99 6.12 -4.57 -4.20
N PRO A 100 6.48 -4.76 -2.91
CA PRO A 100 6.92 -6.06 -2.40
C PRO A 100 5.90 -7.17 -2.61
N PHE A 101 4.61 -6.83 -2.50
CA PHE A 101 3.53 -7.78 -2.76
C PHE A 101 3.51 -8.20 -4.22
N ALA A 102 3.73 -7.29 -5.17
CA ALA A 102 3.57 -7.55 -6.59
C ALA A 102 4.82 -8.18 -7.25
N LEU A 103 5.98 -8.16 -6.58
CA LEU A 103 7.18 -8.93 -6.96
C LEU A 103 7.11 -10.41 -6.52
N GLN A 104 7.96 -11.27 -7.11
CA GLN A 104 7.99 -12.71 -6.81
C GLN A 104 8.27 -13.02 -5.33
N THR A 105 9.03 -12.15 -4.69
CA THR A 105 9.33 -12.16 -3.24
C THR A 105 8.06 -12.20 -2.38
N GLY A 106 6.96 -11.58 -2.84
CA GLY A 106 5.71 -11.51 -2.11
C GLY A 106 4.84 -12.78 -2.17
N GLN A 107 5.23 -13.85 -2.89
CA GLN A 107 4.37 -15.04 -3.06
C GLN A 107 3.92 -15.65 -1.73
N ASN A 108 4.79 -15.72 -0.72
CA ASN A 108 4.44 -16.25 0.60
C ASN A 108 3.44 -15.33 1.31
N ILE A 109 3.65 -14.02 1.25
CA ILE A 109 2.77 -13.04 1.90
C ILE A 109 1.39 -13.02 1.21
N ARG A 110 1.34 -13.12 -0.13
CA ARG A 110 0.07 -13.26 -0.88
C ARG A 110 -0.74 -14.47 -0.43
N ARG A 111 -0.08 -15.62 -0.19
CA ARG A 111 -0.76 -16.84 0.29
C ARG A 111 -1.34 -16.62 1.68
N VAL A 112 -0.57 -15.99 2.58
CA VAL A 112 -1.03 -15.66 3.94
C VAL A 112 -2.23 -14.72 3.89
N ILE A 113 -2.17 -13.63 3.12
CA ILE A 113 -3.31 -12.72 2.94
C ILE A 113 -4.52 -13.45 2.37
N ARG A 114 -4.34 -14.29 1.35
CA ARG A 114 -5.45 -15.06 0.78
C ARG A 114 -6.10 -15.97 1.82
N ASN A 115 -5.32 -16.58 2.70
CA ASN A 115 -5.85 -17.40 3.79
C ASN A 115 -6.62 -16.54 4.81
N ILE A 116 -6.09 -15.38 5.19
CA ILE A 116 -6.77 -14.43 6.08
C ILE A 116 -8.10 -13.97 5.46
N LEU A 117 -8.09 -13.56 4.19
CA LEU A 117 -9.28 -13.12 3.47
C LEU A 117 -10.31 -14.24 3.30
N ARG A 118 -9.88 -15.50 3.19
CA ARG A 118 -10.79 -16.66 3.18
C ARG A 118 -11.48 -16.89 4.52
N THR A 119 -10.84 -16.53 5.63
CA THR A 119 -11.44 -16.62 6.98
C THR A 119 -12.30 -15.40 7.33
N LEU A 120 -12.09 -14.27 6.64
CA LEU A 120 -12.82 -13.01 6.83
C LEU A 120 -14.35 -13.15 6.81
N PRO A 121 -15.00 -13.89 5.87
CA PRO A 121 -16.46 -14.02 5.87
C PRO A 121 -16.99 -14.70 7.14
N ASN A 122 -16.28 -15.70 7.66
CA ASN A 122 -16.67 -16.37 8.91
C ASN A 122 -16.56 -15.42 10.10
N ILE A 123 -15.48 -14.63 10.15
CA ILE A 123 -15.27 -13.61 11.19
C ILE A 123 -16.36 -12.55 11.11
N ALA A 124 -16.73 -12.10 9.91
CA ALA A 124 -17.76 -11.08 9.69
C ALA A 124 -19.13 -11.50 10.24
N ASN A 125 -19.51 -12.77 10.09
CA ASN A 125 -20.77 -13.29 10.65
C ASN A 125 -20.80 -13.18 12.18
N VAL A 126 -19.72 -13.56 12.85
CA VAL A 126 -19.60 -13.44 14.32
C VAL A 126 -19.59 -11.97 14.74
N MET A 127 -18.88 -11.13 13.98
CA MET A 127 -18.81 -9.68 14.23
C MET A 127 -20.19 -9.03 14.12
N PHE A 128 -21.02 -9.47 13.19
CA PHE A 128 -22.39 -8.98 13.03
C PHE A 128 -23.26 -9.31 14.25
N LEU A 129 -23.21 -10.55 14.74
CA LEU A 129 -23.93 -10.95 15.96
C LEU A 129 -23.46 -10.15 17.19
N PHE A 130 -22.14 -9.92 17.30
CA PHE A 130 -21.58 -9.12 18.36
C PHE A 130 -22.07 -7.66 18.31
N LEU A 131 -22.06 -7.03 17.13
CA LEU A 131 -22.57 -5.67 16.95
C LEU A 131 -24.06 -5.58 17.27
N LEU A 132 -24.87 -6.57 16.88
CA LEU A 132 -26.28 -6.62 17.22
C LEU A 132 -26.48 -6.70 18.74
N SER A 133 -25.70 -7.55 19.43
CA SER A 133 -25.73 -7.63 20.89
C SER A 133 -25.39 -6.28 21.55
N VAL A 134 -24.29 -5.64 21.13
CA VAL A 134 -23.90 -4.32 21.63
C VAL A 134 -24.99 -3.27 21.35
N LEU A 135 -25.62 -3.32 20.18
CA LEU A 135 -26.72 -2.42 19.82
C LEU A 135 -27.94 -2.62 20.74
N THR A 136 -28.32 -3.86 21.04
CA THR A 136 -29.44 -4.14 21.95
C THR A 136 -29.17 -3.64 23.37
N PHE A 137 -27.94 -3.84 23.89
CA PHE A 137 -27.58 -3.38 25.22
C PHE A 137 -27.50 -1.85 25.32
N THR A 138 -26.98 -1.19 24.27
CA THR A 138 -26.95 0.27 24.22
C THR A 138 -28.35 0.87 24.15
N LEU A 139 -29.26 0.28 23.34
CA LEU A 139 -30.68 0.71 23.30
C LEU A 139 -31.39 0.51 24.65
N LEU A 140 -31.19 -0.64 25.31
CA LEU A 140 -31.73 -0.89 26.65
C LEU A 140 -31.18 0.12 27.68
N GLY A 141 -29.86 0.37 27.65
CA GLY A 141 -29.22 1.34 28.54
C GLY A 141 -29.78 2.74 28.36
N VAL A 142 -29.94 3.20 27.12
CA VAL A 142 -30.58 4.49 26.80
C VAL A 142 -32.03 4.53 27.28
N GLY A 143 -32.79 3.45 27.07
CA GLY A 143 -34.17 3.34 27.55
C GLY A 143 -34.30 3.47 29.07
N ILE A 144 -33.41 2.81 29.82
CA ILE A 144 -33.39 2.85 31.30
C ILE A 144 -32.93 4.21 31.81
N LEU A 145 -31.87 4.78 31.22
CA LEU A 145 -31.29 6.06 31.65
C LEU A 145 -32.21 7.25 31.32
N LYS A 146 -32.95 7.20 30.21
CA LYS A 146 -33.88 8.27 29.81
C LYS A 146 -35.13 8.34 30.69
N ASN A 147 -35.48 7.26 31.38
CA ASN A 147 -36.65 7.18 32.25
C ASN A 147 -36.33 7.49 33.73
N LYS A 148 -35.09 7.92 34.03
CA LYS A 148 -34.69 8.56 35.29
C LYS A 148 -34.59 10.05 35.09
#